data_AF-A0A932JF20-F1
#
_entry.id   AF-A0A932JF20-F1
#
_cell.length_a   1.000
_cell.length_b   1.000
_cell.length_c   1.000
_cell.angle_alpha   90.00
_cell.angle_beta   90.00
_cell.angle_gamma   90.00
#
_symmetry.space_group_name_H-M   'P 1'
#
loop_
_entity.id
_entity.type
_entity.pdbx_description
1 polymer ?
#
loop_
_entity_poly.entity_id
_entity_poly.type
_entity_poly.pdbx_seq_one_letter_code
_entity_poly.pdbx_strand_id
1 'polypeptide(L)'
;MYKVYLSMLVYLFLFFTEGCASQEEYQYLDALAVKAGADKGSFYHNYTDVYAKYFASLKEKPIKFLEIGIYQGASVKLWEEYFKNADLHFMDITFQEVRYSSNRSHYHLCNQESSKELQSFIATSGGNFDIIIDDGGHTMNQQITSFRELFPHLKSGGMYIIEDLHTSYWDGWGSDSGQNTIAFLKSLIDEVNFVGMCTTRASHLVIAPSIATELNIYREKIYSMHFYDSLVVIIKR
;
A
#
# COMPACT_ATOMS: atom_id res chain seq x y z
N MET A 1 -21.68 29.63 -28.62
CA MET A 1 -22.00 30.01 -27.22
C MET A 1 -22.70 28.89 -26.44
N TYR A 2 -23.68 28.14 -27.01
CA TYR A 2 -24.38 27.05 -26.30
C TYR A 2 -23.54 25.80 -25.93
N LYS A 3 -22.52 25.42 -26.74
CA LYS A 3 -21.67 24.24 -26.47
C LYS A 3 -20.79 24.35 -25.21
N VAL A 4 -20.45 25.57 -24.79
CA VAL A 4 -19.54 25.82 -23.65
C VAL A 4 -20.28 25.72 -22.31
N TYR A 5 -21.55 26.15 -22.26
CA TYR A 5 -22.38 26.03 -21.05
C TYR A 5 -22.78 24.58 -20.76
N LEU A 6 -23.02 23.78 -21.81
CA LEU A 6 -23.35 22.36 -21.64
C LEU A 6 -22.15 21.56 -21.11
N SER A 7 -20.92 21.86 -21.56
CA SER A 7 -19.73 21.21 -21.00
C SER A 7 -19.50 21.63 -19.55
N MET A 8 -19.67 22.91 -19.21
CA MET A 8 -19.44 23.39 -17.84
C MET A 8 -20.44 22.80 -16.84
N LEU A 9 -21.70 22.62 -17.22
CA LEU A 9 -22.72 21.94 -16.40
C LEU A 9 -22.45 20.44 -16.25
N VAL A 10 -21.95 19.77 -17.29
CA VAL A 10 -21.54 18.35 -17.21
C VAL A 10 -20.32 18.18 -16.31
N TYR A 11 -19.31 19.06 -16.42
CA TYR A 11 -18.16 19.05 -15.51
C TYR A 11 -18.59 19.32 -14.07
N LEU A 12 -19.41 20.34 -13.82
CA LEU A 12 -19.88 20.64 -12.47
C LEU A 12 -20.67 19.45 -11.89
N PHE A 13 -21.56 18.84 -12.67
CA PHE A 13 -22.32 17.65 -12.25
C PHE A 13 -21.41 16.45 -11.97
N LEU A 14 -20.42 16.18 -12.82
CA LEU A 14 -19.43 15.11 -12.61
C LEU A 14 -18.60 15.35 -11.33
N PHE A 15 -18.10 16.56 -11.11
CA PHE A 15 -17.37 16.93 -9.89
C PHE A 15 -18.23 16.77 -8.62
N PHE A 16 -19.51 17.16 -8.66
CA PHE A 16 -20.42 16.94 -7.53
C PHE A 16 -20.71 15.45 -7.29
N THR A 17 -20.84 14.64 -8.35
CA THR A 17 -21.10 13.20 -8.21
C THR A 17 -19.88 12.42 -7.73
N GLU A 18 -18.67 12.77 -8.19
CA GLU A 18 -17.43 12.12 -7.74
C GLU A 18 -17.14 12.40 -6.27
N GLY A 19 -17.33 13.66 -5.82
CA GLY A 19 -17.16 14.02 -4.41
C GLY A 19 -18.18 13.33 -3.48
N CYS A 20 -19.43 13.17 -3.93
CA CYS A 20 -20.46 12.45 -3.16
C CYS A 20 -20.15 10.96 -3.06
N ALA A 21 -19.78 10.32 -4.17
CA ALA A 21 -19.43 8.91 -4.20
C ALA A 21 -18.18 8.59 -3.36
N SER A 22 -17.16 9.46 -3.38
CA SER A 22 -15.98 9.28 -2.52
C SER A 22 -16.30 9.41 -1.04
N GLN A 23 -17.22 10.31 -0.68
CA GLN A 23 -17.64 10.51 0.71
C GLN A 23 -18.48 9.33 1.22
N GLU A 24 -19.38 8.79 0.39
CA GLU A 24 -20.18 7.60 0.71
C GLU A 24 -19.30 6.36 0.90
N GLU A 25 -18.31 6.15 0.03
CA GLU A 25 -17.40 5.00 0.16
C GLU A 25 -16.55 5.11 1.44
N TYR A 26 -16.05 6.31 1.75
CA TYR A 26 -15.36 6.55 3.02
C TYR A 26 -16.24 6.23 4.22
N GLN A 27 -17.46 6.76 4.28
CA GLN A 27 -18.39 6.51 5.39
C GLN A 27 -18.70 5.01 5.54
N TYR A 28 -18.85 4.30 4.43
CA TYR A 28 -19.06 2.86 4.44
C TYR A 28 -17.86 2.10 5.01
N LEU A 29 -16.66 2.33 4.47
CA LEU A 29 -15.45 1.65 4.93
C LEU A 29 -15.12 2.00 6.39
N ASP A 30 -15.30 3.26 6.78
CA ASP A 30 -15.07 3.72 8.15
C ASP A 30 -16.02 3.07 9.15
N ALA A 31 -17.30 2.96 8.81
CA ALA A 31 -18.27 2.26 9.64
C ALA A 31 -17.89 0.79 9.87
N LEU A 32 -17.33 0.12 8.84
CA LEU A 32 -16.80 -1.24 8.98
C LEU A 32 -15.59 -1.28 9.91
N ALA A 33 -14.65 -0.35 9.76
CA ALA A 33 -13.44 -0.31 10.60
C ALA A 33 -13.80 -0.09 12.08
N VAL A 34 -14.70 0.85 12.36
CA VAL A 34 -15.22 1.12 13.71
C VAL A 34 -15.92 -0.12 14.29
N LYS A 35 -16.79 -0.78 13.50
CA LYS A 35 -17.48 -2.02 13.92
C LYS A 35 -16.51 -3.19 14.15
N ALA A 36 -15.40 -3.23 13.42
CA ALA A 36 -14.36 -4.23 13.57
C ALA A 36 -13.46 -3.96 14.79
N GLY A 37 -13.41 -2.71 15.27
CA GLY A 37 -12.44 -2.26 16.27
C GLY A 37 -11.05 -2.10 15.68
N ALA A 38 -10.95 -1.83 14.37
CA ALA A 38 -9.68 -1.58 13.70
C ALA A 38 -9.26 -0.12 13.88
N ASP A 39 -8.00 0.10 14.21
CA ASP A 39 -7.33 1.40 14.35
C ASP A 39 -7.19 2.18 13.03
N LYS A 40 -7.46 1.54 11.90
CA LYS A 40 -7.57 2.20 10.58
C LYS A 40 -8.73 3.20 10.52
N GLY A 41 -9.75 3.04 11.37
CA GLY A 41 -10.94 3.89 11.38
C GLY A 41 -10.73 5.29 11.97
N SER A 42 -11.76 6.12 11.84
CA SER A 42 -11.78 7.55 12.19
C SER A 42 -11.57 7.86 13.68
N PHE A 43 -11.76 6.90 14.57
CA PHE A 43 -11.48 7.05 16.00
C PHE A 43 -9.99 6.93 16.37
N TYR A 44 -9.15 6.61 15.40
CA TYR A 44 -7.71 6.40 15.56
C TYR A 44 -6.97 7.11 14.41
N HIS A 45 -6.40 6.36 13.45
CA HIS A 45 -5.55 6.93 12.39
C HIS A 45 -6.34 7.53 11.22
N ASN A 46 -7.61 7.14 11.05
CA ASN A 46 -8.46 7.55 9.92
C ASN A 46 -7.84 7.21 8.53
N TYR A 47 -7.04 6.14 8.44
CA TYR A 47 -6.51 5.61 7.18
C TYR A 47 -7.63 5.16 6.22
N THR A 48 -8.84 4.89 6.72
CA THR A 48 -10.04 4.62 5.91
C THR A 48 -10.35 5.72 4.88
N ASP A 49 -10.03 6.99 5.13
CA ASP A 49 -10.17 8.07 4.13
C ASP A 49 -9.24 7.87 2.93
N VAL A 50 -8.02 7.40 3.18
CA VAL A 50 -7.08 7.06 2.11
C VAL A 50 -7.55 5.80 1.40
N TYR A 51 -7.86 4.73 2.15
CA TYR A 51 -8.26 3.45 1.57
C TYR A 51 -9.52 3.54 0.71
N ALA A 52 -10.51 4.34 1.09
CA ALA A 52 -11.70 4.55 0.28
C ALA A 52 -11.38 5.04 -1.14
N LYS A 53 -10.41 5.96 -1.29
CA LYS A 53 -9.99 6.51 -2.59
C LYS A 53 -9.42 5.45 -3.52
N TYR A 54 -8.64 4.52 -2.97
CA TYR A 54 -7.92 3.51 -3.76
C TYR A 54 -8.70 2.20 -3.94
N PHE A 55 -9.48 1.81 -2.94
CA PHE A 55 -10.06 0.46 -2.89
C PHE A 55 -11.49 0.38 -3.41
N ALA A 56 -12.19 1.51 -3.56
CA ALA A 56 -13.59 1.55 -4.02
C ALA A 56 -13.83 0.68 -5.26
N SER A 57 -12.96 0.84 -6.28
CA SER A 57 -13.07 0.14 -7.56
C SER A 57 -12.68 -1.34 -7.52
N LEU A 58 -12.16 -1.82 -6.39
CA LEU A 58 -11.67 -3.18 -6.18
C LEU A 58 -12.58 -4.00 -5.25
N LYS A 59 -13.47 -3.35 -4.50
CA LYS A 59 -14.35 -3.96 -3.48
C LYS A 59 -15.04 -5.25 -3.92
N GLU A 60 -15.61 -5.24 -5.12
CA GLU A 60 -16.37 -6.37 -5.69
C GLU A 60 -15.53 -7.29 -6.59
N LYS A 61 -14.26 -6.96 -6.84
CA LYS A 61 -13.40 -7.71 -7.75
C LYS A 61 -12.73 -8.90 -7.04
N PRO A 62 -12.43 -9.98 -7.78
CA PRO A 62 -11.59 -11.07 -7.26
C PRO A 62 -10.13 -10.62 -7.23
N ILE A 63 -9.77 -9.88 -6.18
CA ILE A 63 -8.39 -9.43 -5.94
C ILE A 63 -7.66 -10.41 -5.03
N LYS A 64 -6.33 -10.39 -5.11
CA LYS A 64 -5.46 -11.04 -4.15
C LYS A 64 -4.82 -9.99 -3.24
N PHE A 65 -5.05 -10.13 -1.95
CA PHE A 65 -4.70 -9.15 -0.94
C PHE A 65 -3.76 -9.76 0.08
N LEU A 66 -2.79 -8.98 0.54
CA LEU A 66 -1.92 -9.32 1.66
C LEU A 66 -1.90 -8.17 2.67
N GLU A 67 -2.03 -8.50 3.95
CA GLU A 67 -1.67 -7.60 5.06
C GLU A 67 -0.62 -8.27 5.96
N ILE A 68 0.41 -7.51 6.31
CA ILE A 68 1.43 -7.85 7.30
C ILE A 68 1.00 -7.19 8.61
N GLY A 69 0.97 -7.95 9.69
CA GLY A 69 0.42 -7.52 10.98
C GLY A 69 -1.04 -7.95 11.13
N ILE A 70 -1.32 -8.81 12.12
CA ILE A 70 -2.67 -9.26 12.45
C ILE A 70 -3.05 -8.82 13.85
N TYR A 71 -2.11 -8.92 14.79
CA TYR A 71 -2.33 -8.66 16.20
C TYR A 71 -3.57 -9.42 16.73
N GLN A 72 -4.66 -8.71 17.06
CA GLN A 72 -5.90 -9.32 17.56
C GLN A 72 -6.90 -9.73 16.47
N GLY A 73 -6.65 -9.37 15.20
CA GLY A 73 -7.49 -9.73 14.04
C GLY A 73 -8.61 -8.74 13.72
N ALA A 74 -8.52 -7.48 14.17
CA ALA A 74 -9.52 -6.45 13.86
C ALA A 74 -9.54 -6.08 12.37
N SER A 75 -8.36 -5.91 11.75
CA SER A 75 -8.23 -5.65 10.32
C SER A 75 -8.70 -6.84 9.46
N VAL A 76 -8.46 -8.07 9.91
CA VAL A 76 -8.99 -9.29 9.26
C VAL A 76 -10.51 -9.19 9.11
N LYS A 77 -11.22 -8.87 10.19
CA LYS A 77 -12.69 -8.70 10.18
C LYS A 77 -13.12 -7.58 9.23
N LEU A 78 -12.38 -6.46 9.23
CA LEU A 78 -12.62 -5.33 8.32
C LEU A 78 -12.51 -5.75 6.86
N TRP A 79 -11.37 -6.33 6.46
CA TRP A 79 -11.09 -6.67 5.08
C TRP A 79 -11.97 -7.82 4.57
N GLU A 80 -12.42 -8.70 5.45
CA GLU A 80 -13.44 -9.70 5.13
C GLU A 80 -14.81 -9.13 4.85
N GLU A 81 -15.21 -8.14 5.64
CA GLU A 81 -16.48 -7.48 5.42
C GLU A 81 -16.43 -6.56 4.19
N TYR A 82 -15.28 -5.94 3.91
CA TYR A 82 -15.14 -5.02 2.80
C TYR A 82 -14.93 -5.73 1.45
N PHE A 83 -13.96 -6.64 1.32
CA PHE A 83 -13.63 -7.31 0.06
C PHE A 83 -14.27 -8.70 -0.07
N LYS A 84 -15.51 -8.77 -0.56
CA LYS A 84 -16.33 -10.00 -0.59
C LYS A 84 -15.74 -11.13 -1.43
N ASN A 85 -15.05 -10.80 -2.51
CA ASN A 85 -14.52 -11.75 -3.49
C ASN A 85 -13.00 -11.90 -3.44
N ALA A 86 -12.33 -11.27 -2.47
CA ALA A 86 -10.87 -11.31 -2.39
C ALA A 86 -10.32 -12.63 -1.84
N ASP A 87 -9.20 -13.05 -2.41
CA ASP A 87 -8.26 -14.04 -1.85
C ASP A 87 -7.39 -13.32 -0.81
N LEU A 88 -7.74 -13.46 0.47
CA LEU A 88 -7.12 -12.72 1.56
C LEU A 88 -5.98 -13.53 2.20
N HIS A 89 -4.81 -12.91 2.28
CA HIS A 89 -3.65 -13.40 2.99
C HIS A 89 -3.30 -12.45 4.14
N PHE A 90 -2.95 -13.02 5.29
CA PHE A 90 -2.50 -12.30 6.46
C PHE A 90 -1.25 -12.94 7.03
N MET A 91 -0.24 -12.15 7.38
CA MET A 91 0.96 -12.66 8.01
C MET A 91 1.28 -11.97 9.33
N ASP A 92 1.79 -12.72 10.30
CA ASP A 92 2.24 -12.21 11.59
C ASP A 92 3.42 -13.06 12.10
N ILE A 93 4.27 -12.49 12.94
CA ILE A 93 5.37 -13.21 13.60
C ILE A 93 4.85 -14.16 14.69
N THR A 94 3.62 -13.94 15.18
CA THR A 94 2.96 -14.78 16.16
C THR A 94 1.43 -14.72 16.03
N PHE A 95 0.73 -15.80 16.38
CA PHE A 95 -0.73 -15.80 16.46
C PHE A 95 -1.25 -15.87 17.91
N GLN A 96 -0.38 -15.65 18.90
CA GLN A 96 -0.75 -15.77 20.31
C GLN A 96 -1.84 -14.77 20.73
N GLU A 97 -1.84 -13.58 20.14
CA GLU A 97 -2.79 -12.51 20.46
C GLU A 97 -4.05 -12.53 19.59
N VAL A 98 -4.13 -13.41 18.59
CA VAL A 98 -5.24 -13.44 17.63
C VAL A 98 -6.53 -13.87 18.34
N ARG A 99 -7.52 -12.97 18.33
CA ARG A 99 -8.85 -13.20 18.92
C ARG A 99 -9.92 -13.44 17.86
N TYR A 100 -9.68 -12.94 16.66
CA TYR A 100 -10.53 -13.15 15.51
C TYR A 100 -9.75 -13.77 14.36
N SER A 101 -10.25 -14.87 13.85
CA SER A 101 -9.83 -15.47 12.59
C SER A 101 -11.05 -16.02 11.85
N SER A 102 -10.88 -16.28 10.56
CA SER A 102 -11.96 -16.71 9.69
C SER A 102 -11.46 -17.75 8.69
N ASN A 103 -12.37 -18.63 8.27
CA ASN A 103 -12.06 -19.68 7.31
C ASN A 103 -11.97 -19.18 5.86
N ARG A 104 -12.31 -17.92 5.58
CA ARG A 104 -12.20 -17.31 4.24
C ARG A 104 -10.81 -16.74 3.97
N SER A 105 -9.95 -16.71 4.98
CA SER A 105 -8.64 -16.05 4.93
C SER A 105 -7.50 -17.03 5.17
N HIS A 106 -6.34 -16.74 4.59
CA HIS A 106 -5.12 -17.53 4.71
C HIS A 106 -4.15 -16.86 5.70
N TYR A 107 -3.67 -17.61 6.69
CA TYR A 107 -2.78 -17.11 7.74
C TYR A 107 -1.39 -17.70 7.62
N HIS A 108 -0.36 -16.85 7.71
CA HIS A 108 1.04 -17.22 7.50
C HIS A 108 1.89 -16.77 8.68
N LEU A 109 2.48 -17.72 9.41
CA LEU A 109 3.46 -17.39 10.45
C LEU A 109 4.75 -16.97 9.74
N CYS A 110 5.12 -15.70 9.84
CA CYS A 110 6.23 -15.14 9.09
C CYS A 110 6.81 -13.92 9.81
N ASN A 111 8.13 -13.91 10.00
CA ASN A 111 8.86 -12.71 10.38
C ASN A 111 9.10 -11.82 9.14
N GLN A 112 8.49 -10.64 9.10
CA GLN A 112 8.64 -9.69 7.98
C GLN A 112 10.07 -9.13 7.83
N GLU A 113 10.94 -9.29 8.83
CA GLU A 113 12.36 -8.91 8.74
C GLU A 113 13.21 -10.02 8.09
N SER A 114 12.65 -11.21 7.86
CA SER A 114 13.35 -12.38 7.37
C SER A 114 13.11 -12.57 5.88
N SER A 115 14.05 -12.12 5.04
CA SER A 115 14.00 -12.34 3.57
C SER A 115 13.73 -13.79 3.20
N LYS A 116 14.32 -14.74 3.95
CA LYS A 116 14.13 -16.18 3.71
C LYS A 116 12.69 -16.62 3.93
N GLU A 117 12.05 -16.15 5.00
CA GLU A 117 10.66 -16.49 5.29
C GLU A 117 9.71 -15.82 4.30
N LEU A 118 9.94 -14.56 3.96
CA LEU A 118 9.17 -13.86 2.94
C LEU A 118 9.26 -14.56 1.57
N GLN A 119 10.45 -14.99 1.14
CA GLN A 119 10.62 -15.76 -0.09
C GLN A 119 9.93 -17.12 -0.02
N SER A 120 9.93 -17.77 1.14
CA SER A 120 9.21 -19.03 1.34
C SER A 120 7.70 -18.82 1.24
N PHE A 121 7.18 -17.75 1.86
CA PHE A 121 5.77 -17.34 1.74
C PHE A 121 5.39 -17.01 0.30
N ILE A 122 6.24 -16.30 -0.43
CA ILE A 122 5.99 -16.02 -1.85
C ILE A 122 5.93 -17.30 -2.67
N ALA A 123 6.83 -18.26 -2.41
CA ALA A 123 6.85 -19.53 -3.12
C ALA A 123 5.57 -20.36 -2.89
N THR A 124 4.98 -20.28 -1.70
CA THR A 124 3.74 -21.01 -1.37
C THR A 124 2.47 -20.26 -1.78
N SER A 125 2.44 -18.93 -1.61
CA SER A 125 1.30 -18.10 -2.00
C SER A 125 1.22 -17.91 -3.51
N GLY A 126 2.34 -17.97 -4.23
CA GLY A 126 2.43 -17.72 -5.68
C GLY A 126 2.48 -16.23 -6.06
N GLY A 127 2.65 -15.31 -5.08
CA GLY A 127 2.74 -13.87 -5.31
C GLY A 127 1.52 -13.30 -6.06
N ASN A 128 1.78 -12.34 -6.95
CA ASN A 128 0.78 -11.68 -7.81
C ASN A 128 -0.34 -10.99 -7.03
N PHE A 129 0.02 -10.21 -6.02
CA PHE A 129 -0.91 -9.45 -5.21
C PHE A 129 -1.41 -8.20 -5.95
N ASP A 130 -2.68 -7.88 -5.79
CA ASP A 130 -3.26 -6.60 -6.23
C ASP A 130 -3.00 -5.52 -5.16
N ILE A 131 -3.00 -5.92 -3.88
CA ILE A 131 -2.77 -5.03 -2.74
C ILE A 131 -1.86 -5.74 -1.73
N ILE A 132 -0.86 -5.02 -1.23
CA ILE A 132 -0.06 -5.40 -0.06
C ILE A 132 -0.10 -4.23 0.93
N ILE A 133 -0.46 -4.48 2.18
CA ILE A 133 -0.39 -3.53 3.30
C ILE A 133 0.70 -4.02 4.27
N ASP A 134 1.67 -3.17 4.58
CA ASP A 134 2.62 -3.37 5.68
C ASP A 134 2.16 -2.55 6.90
N ASP A 135 1.56 -3.26 7.85
CA ASP A 135 1.08 -2.77 9.14
C ASP A 135 1.64 -3.65 10.28
N GLY A 136 2.88 -4.10 10.11
CA GLY A 136 3.47 -5.10 10.99
C GLY A 136 4.26 -4.51 12.17
N GLY A 137 5.55 -4.84 12.28
CA GLY A 137 6.35 -4.45 13.44
C GLY A 137 6.93 -3.03 13.41
N HIS A 138 6.76 -2.29 12.31
CA HIS A 138 7.17 -0.90 12.04
C HIS A 138 8.62 -0.48 12.35
N THR A 139 9.54 -1.39 12.67
CA THR A 139 10.97 -1.03 12.70
C THR A 139 11.48 -0.78 11.29
N MET A 140 12.53 0.05 11.15
CA MET A 140 12.99 0.47 9.83
C MET A 140 13.45 -0.73 8.99
N ASN A 141 14.13 -1.69 9.61
CA ASN A 141 14.58 -2.88 8.89
C ASN A 141 13.41 -3.78 8.46
N GLN A 142 12.37 -3.90 9.28
CA GLN A 142 11.16 -4.65 8.95
C GLN A 142 10.45 -4.07 7.73
N GLN A 143 10.12 -2.77 7.74
CA GLN A 143 9.42 -2.11 6.63
C GLN A 143 10.23 -2.07 5.33
N ILE A 144 11.56 -1.88 5.43
CA ILE A 144 12.43 -1.86 4.24
C ILE A 144 12.60 -3.27 3.67
N THR A 145 12.76 -4.29 4.52
CA THR A 145 12.96 -5.68 4.08
C THR A 145 11.70 -6.24 3.45
N SER A 146 10.54 -6.10 4.10
CA SER A 146 9.25 -6.50 3.56
C SER A 146 8.96 -5.84 2.21
N PHE A 147 9.20 -4.53 2.07
CA PHE A 147 9.03 -3.82 0.80
C PHE A 147 9.93 -4.43 -0.28
N ARG A 148 11.21 -4.64 0.02
CA ARG A 148 12.18 -5.14 -0.96
C ARG A 148 11.82 -6.52 -1.50
N GLU A 149 11.38 -7.41 -0.63
CA GLU A 149 11.04 -8.79 -0.99
C GLU A 149 9.64 -8.91 -1.61
N LEU A 150 8.66 -8.12 -1.16
CA LEU A 150 7.26 -8.31 -1.55
C LEU A 150 6.81 -7.42 -2.72
N PHE A 151 7.38 -6.21 -2.88
CA PHE A 151 7.05 -5.31 -4.00
C PHE A 151 7.23 -5.95 -5.40
N PRO A 152 8.27 -6.79 -5.65
CA PRO A 152 8.40 -7.54 -6.90
C PRO A 152 7.19 -8.44 -7.22
N HIS A 153 6.42 -8.85 -6.21
CA HIS A 153 5.27 -9.76 -6.33
C HIS A 153 3.91 -9.05 -6.39
N LEU A 154 3.88 -7.72 -6.44
CA LEU A 154 2.69 -6.98 -6.86
C LEU A 154 2.43 -7.15 -8.36
N LYS A 155 1.16 -7.14 -8.77
CA LYS A 155 0.77 -6.99 -10.17
C LYS A 155 1.07 -5.57 -10.67
N SER A 156 1.20 -5.42 -11.99
CA SER A 156 1.13 -4.10 -12.63
C SER A 156 -0.21 -3.45 -12.29
N GLY A 157 -0.18 -2.17 -11.90
CA GLY A 157 -1.33 -1.45 -11.35
C GLY A 157 -1.66 -1.78 -9.89
N GLY A 158 -0.95 -2.73 -9.28
CA GLY A 158 -1.11 -3.09 -7.86
C GLY A 158 -0.52 -2.05 -6.92
N MET A 159 -0.88 -2.16 -5.64
CA MET A 159 -0.58 -1.14 -4.62
C MET A 159 0.18 -1.74 -3.45
N TYR A 160 1.30 -1.12 -3.07
CA TYR A 160 1.98 -1.35 -1.81
C TYR A 160 1.65 -0.20 -0.86
N ILE A 161 1.11 -0.48 0.30
CA ILE A 161 0.83 0.52 1.34
C ILE A 161 1.72 0.23 2.54
N ILE A 162 2.32 1.27 3.12
CA ILE A 162 3.06 1.18 4.38
C ILE A 162 2.36 2.11 5.39
N GLU A 163 1.89 1.54 6.50
CA GLU A 163 1.30 2.27 7.62
C GLU A 163 2.39 2.71 8.61
N ASP A 164 2.04 3.63 9.51
CA ASP A 164 2.85 4.05 10.65
C ASP A 164 4.27 4.55 10.33
N LEU A 165 4.41 5.29 9.23
CA LEU A 165 5.67 5.91 8.86
C LEU A 165 6.24 6.88 9.91
N HIS A 166 5.41 7.39 10.82
CA HIS A 166 5.87 8.25 11.91
C HIS A 166 6.90 7.58 12.83
N THR A 167 6.94 6.24 12.91
CA THR A 167 7.97 5.49 13.68
C THR A 167 9.38 5.71 13.14
N SER A 168 9.53 6.21 11.90
CA SER A 168 10.82 6.64 11.35
C SER A 168 11.50 7.76 12.15
N TYR A 169 10.77 8.42 13.04
CA TYR A 169 11.23 9.49 13.91
C TYR A 169 11.29 9.10 15.39
N TRP A 170 11.09 7.82 15.73
CA TRP A 170 11.12 7.32 17.11
C TRP A 170 12.46 6.67 17.44
N ASP A 171 13.12 7.16 18.49
CA ASP A 171 14.35 6.57 19.03
C ASP A 171 14.15 5.08 19.34
N GLY A 172 15.14 4.25 19.01
CA GLY A 172 15.09 2.81 19.24
C GLY A 172 14.33 1.97 18.21
N TRP A 173 13.66 2.59 17.23
CA TRP A 173 12.99 1.88 16.11
C TRP A 173 13.86 1.75 14.85
N GLY A 174 15.13 2.18 14.94
CA GLY A 174 16.13 2.14 13.86
C GLY A 174 16.40 3.51 13.20
N SER A 175 15.73 4.57 13.64
CA SER A 175 15.90 5.96 13.18
C SER A 175 17.32 6.50 13.32
N ASP A 176 18.04 6.03 14.35
CA ASP A 176 19.30 6.61 14.82
C ASP A 176 20.48 6.29 13.89
N SER A 177 20.28 5.37 12.94
CA SER A 177 21.29 4.90 11.98
C SER A 177 21.43 5.78 10.74
N GLY A 178 20.58 6.81 10.58
CA GLY A 178 20.55 7.67 9.40
C GLY A 178 19.91 7.05 8.15
N GLN A 179 19.50 5.77 8.20
CA GLN A 179 18.71 5.10 7.17
C GLN A 179 17.40 4.58 7.77
N ASN A 180 16.35 5.40 7.69
CA ASN A 180 15.00 5.05 8.13
C ASN A 180 14.08 4.84 6.92
N THR A 181 12.86 4.34 7.14
CA THR A 181 11.88 4.08 6.07
C THR A 181 11.59 5.33 5.26
N ILE A 182 11.44 6.50 5.90
CA ILE A 182 11.26 7.78 5.19
C ILE A 182 12.46 8.11 4.28
N ALA A 183 13.70 7.91 4.72
CA ALA A 183 14.90 8.15 3.91
C ALA A 183 14.98 7.16 2.73
N PHE A 184 14.64 5.90 2.96
CA PHE A 184 14.52 4.91 1.90
C PHE A 184 13.44 5.31 0.88
N LEU A 185 12.26 5.72 1.31
CA LEU A 185 11.19 6.18 0.43
C LEU A 185 11.59 7.44 -0.36
N LYS A 186 12.35 8.36 0.24
CA LYS A 186 12.94 9.51 -0.48
C LYS A 186 13.89 9.05 -1.59
N SER A 187 14.72 8.04 -1.35
CA SER A 187 15.56 7.49 -2.44
C SER A 187 14.73 6.89 -3.58
N LEU A 188 13.55 6.32 -3.30
CA LEU A 188 12.66 5.84 -4.37
C LEU A 188 12.09 6.99 -5.21
N ILE A 189 11.86 8.17 -4.61
CA ILE A 189 11.47 9.37 -5.35
C ILE A 189 12.59 9.75 -6.33
N ASP A 190 13.84 9.71 -5.89
CA ASP A 190 14.99 9.97 -6.75
C ASP A 190 15.05 8.93 -7.89
N GLU A 191 14.87 7.64 -7.62
CA GLU A 191 14.86 6.59 -8.66
C GLU A 191 13.78 6.83 -9.73
N VAL A 192 12.59 7.28 -9.35
CA VAL A 192 11.49 7.55 -10.30
C VAL A 192 11.78 8.78 -11.17
N ASN A 193 12.43 9.81 -10.62
CA ASN A 193 12.55 11.14 -11.26
C ASN A 193 13.93 11.42 -11.89
N PHE A 194 15.02 10.93 -11.30
CA PHE A 194 16.41 11.26 -11.67
C PHE A 194 16.74 10.89 -13.11
N VAL A 195 16.07 9.89 -13.65
CA VAL A 195 16.16 9.45 -15.06
C VAL A 195 15.90 10.59 -16.04
N GLY A 196 14.98 11.51 -15.73
CA GLY A 196 14.72 12.66 -16.58
C GLY A 196 15.95 13.54 -16.78
N MET A 197 16.84 13.61 -15.77
CA MET A 197 18.12 14.32 -15.85
C MET A 197 19.14 13.58 -16.73
N CYS A 198 19.10 12.24 -16.75
CA CYS A 198 20.08 11.39 -17.43
C CYS A 198 19.73 11.07 -18.89
N THR A 199 18.68 11.70 -19.44
CA THR A 199 18.12 11.36 -20.75
C THR A 199 17.96 12.61 -21.63
N THR A 200 18.06 12.43 -22.95
CA THR A 200 17.77 13.53 -23.88
C THR A 200 16.26 13.79 -23.91
N ARG A 201 15.85 15.05 -23.71
CA ARG A 201 14.44 15.49 -23.65
C ARG A 201 13.61 14.84 -22.54
N ALA A 202 14.23 14.45 -21.42
CA ALA A 202 13.56 13.74 -20.32
C ALA A 202 12.87 12.43 -20.75
N SER A 203 13.36 11.77 -21.81
CA SER A 203 12.82 10.51 -22.31
C SER A 203 13.35 9.33 -21.52
N HIS A 204 12.48 8.64 -20.76
CA HIS A 204 12.83 7.41 -20.04
C HIS A 204 13.35 6.26 -20.95
N LEU A 205 13.25 6.40 -22.28
CA LEU A 205 13.69 5.41 -23.28
C LEU A 205 15.13 5.61 -23.77
N VAL A 206 15.77 6.75 -23.50
CA VAL A 206 17.08 7.11 -24.08
C VAL A 206 18.05 7.50 -22.97
N ILE A 207 18.56 6.49 -22.26
CA ILE A 207 19.54 6.65 -21.18
C ILE A 207 20.93 6.36 -21.72
N ALA A 208 21.94 7.10 -21.27
CA ALA A 208 23.32 6.73 -21.51
C ALA A 208 23.63 5.37 -20.85
N PRO A 209 24.26 4.41 -21.56
CA PRO A 209 24.60 3.09 -21.01
C PRO A 209 25.41 3.14 -19.71
N SER A 210 26.22 4.19 -19.51
CA SER A 210 27.03 4.40 -18.30
C SER A 210 26.21 4.67 -17.04
N ILE A 211 24.95 5.11 -17.17
CA ILE A 211 24.06 5.42 -16.04
C ILE A 211 23.07 4.27 -15.82
N ALA A 212 22.74 3.52 -16.88
CA ALA A 212 21.76 2.42 -16.81
C ALA A 212 22.17 1.31 -15.82
N THR A 213 23.45 1.10 -15.58
CA THR A 213 23.98 0.09 -14.64
C THR A 213 23.95 0.53 -13.17
N GLU A 214 23.71 1.80 -12.88
CA GLU A 214 23.68 2.36 -11.53
C GLU A 214 22.26 2.50 -10.96
N LEU A 215 21.24 2.37 -11.81
CA LEU A 215 19.84 2.62 -11.45
C LEU A 215 19.15 1.38 -10.89
N ASN A 216 18.36 1.55 -9.83
CA ASN A 216 17.71 0.45 -9.14
C ASN A 216 16.48 -0.07 -9.90
N ILE A 217 16.12 -1.34 -9.70
CA ILE A 217 14.95 -2.00 -10.30
C ILE A 217 13.64 -1.24 -10.07
N TYR A 218 13.52 -0.48 -8.98
CA TYR A 218 12.29 0.22 -8.60
C TYR A 218 11.90 1.33 -9.56
N ARG A 219 12.86 1.95 -10.24
CA ARG A 219 12.62 2.98 -11.25
C ARG A 219 11.58 2.57 -12.29
N GLU A 220 11.77 1.40 -12.89
CA GLU A 220 10.91 0.93 -13.99
C GLU A 220 9.62 0.29 -13.48
N LYS A 221 9.52 0.07 -12.16
CA LYS A 221 8.44 -0.65 -11.53
C LYS A 221 7.52 0.25 -10.72
N ILE A 222 7.95 1.45 -10.29
CA ILE A 222 7.09 2.38 -9.55
C ILE A 222 6.45 3.37 -10.53
N TYR A 223 5.12 3.42 -10.54
CA TYR A 223 4.34 4.36 -11.32
C TYR A 223 4.22 5.70 -10.59
N SER A 224 3.82 5.66 -9.32
CA SER A 224 3.63 6.85 -8.48
C SER A 224 3.71 6.49 -7.00
N MET A 225 3.99 7.50 -6.16
CA MET A 225 3.98 7.41 -4.70
C MET A 225 3.13 8.55 -4.15
N HIS A 226 2.21 8.24 -3.23
CA HIS A 226 1.27 9.19 -2.65
C HIS A 226 1.43 9.17 -1.13
N PHE A 227 1.93 10.26 -0.57
CA PHE A 227 2.16 10.38 0.88
C PHE A 227 0.97 11.05 1.55
N TYR A 228 0.58 10.46 2.67
CA TYR A 228 -0.47 10.93 3.58
C TYR A 228 0.12 11.03 4.98
N ASP A 229 -0.69 11.48 5.96
CA ASP A 229 -0.28 11.46 7.35
C ASP A 229 0.06 10.03 7.77
N SER A 230 1.33 9.81 8.12
CA SER A 230 1.89 8.53 8.54
C SER A 230 1.67 7.32 7.59
N LEU A 231 1.38 7.55 6.31
CA LEU A 231 1.07 6.47 5.36
C LEU A 231 1.58 6.81 3.95
N VAL A 232 2.03 5.80 3.20
CA VAL A 232 2.34 5.96 1.77
C VAL A 232 1.64 4.88 0.95
N VAL A 233 1.11 5.27 -0.21
CA VAL A 233 0.61 4.36 -1.24
C VAL A 233 1.55 4.39 -2.44
N ILE A 234 2.12 3.25 -2.80
CA ILE A 234 3.06 3.07 -3.91
C ILE A 234 2.40 2.22 -4.99
N ILE A 235 2.19 2.81 -6.17
CA ILE A 235 1.54 2.15 -7.31
C ILE A 235 2.59 1.52 -8.23
N LYS A 236 2.43 0.25 -8.58
CA LYS A 236 3.34 -0.47 -9.48
C LYS A 236 2.97 -0.29 -10.97
N ARG A 237 3.99 -0.21 -11.83
CA ARG A 237 3.90 -0.22 -13.31
C ARG A 237 3.71 -1.62 -13.87
#